data_AF-A0AAW0JD72-F1
#
_entry.id   AF-A0AAW0JD72-F1
#
_cell.length_a   1.000
_cell.length_b   1.000
_cell.length_c   1.000
_cell.angle_alpha   90.00
_cell.angle_beta   90.00
_cell.angle_gamma   90.00
#
_symmetry.space_group_name_H-M   'P 1'
#
loop_
_entity.id
_entity.type
_entity.pdbx_description
1 polymer ?
#
loop_
_entity_poly.entity_id
_entity_poly.type
_entity_poly.pdbx_seq_one_letter_code
_entity_poly.pdbx_strand_id
1 'polypeptide(L)'
;MSRSRQPPLVTGISPNEGIPWTKVTIRGENLGTGPTDLIGLTICGHNCLLTAEWMSASKIVCRVGQAKNDKGDIIVTTKSGGKGTSTVSFKLLKPEKIGILDQSAVWVDEMNYYDMRTDRNKGIPPLSLRPANPLGIEIEKSKLPQKDLEALFHGMSADFTSENFSAAWYLIENHSTTSFEQLKMAVTNLKRQANKKSEGSLAYVKGGLSTFFEAQDALSAIHQKLEADGTEKVEGSMTQRLENVLNRASNTADTLFQEVLGRKDKADSTRNALNVLQRFKFLFNLPLNIKRNIQKGDYDVVINDYEKAKSLFGKTEVQVFKKCISLTSMRLVTLPGSVSELSTSGRSSSCKTAKRAT
;
A
#
# COMPACT_ATOMS: atom_id res chain seq x y z
N MET A 1 7.27 -51.15 -29.36
CA MET A 1 6.67 -49.92 -29.93
C MET A 1 5.46 -49.56 -29.08
N SER A 2 5.58 -48.55 -28.20
CA SER A 2 4.46 -48.10 -27.37
C SER A 2 3.46 -47.33 -28.24
N ARG A 3 2.22 -47.81 -28.34
CA ARG A 3 1.12 -47.12 -29.04
C ARG A 3 1.03 -45.68 -28.53
N SER A 4 1.13 -44.71 -29.45
CA SER A 4 0.88 -43.29 -29.14
C SER A 4 -0.57 -43.17 -28.66
N ARG A 5 -0.74 -42.93 -27.37
CA ARG A 5 -2.07 -42.67 -26.79
C ARG A 5 -2.48 -41.24 -27.10
N GLN A 6 -3.79 -41.02 -27.14
CA GLN A 6 -4.33 -39.69 -27.37
C GLN A 6 -3.88 -38.74 -26.25
N PRO A 7 -3.65 -37.46 -26.59
CA PRO A 7 -3.24 -36.48 -25.61
C PRO A 7 -4.32 -36.23 -24.56
N PRO A 8 -3.95 -35.86 -23.32
CA PRO A 8 -4.92 -35.51 -22.30
C PRO A 8 -5.80 -34.34 -22.75
N LEU A 9 -7.11 -34.47 -22.63
CA LEU A 9 -8.05 -33.39 -22.93
C LEU A 9 -8.80 -33.01 -21.66
N VAL A 10 -8.65 -31.77 -21.22
CA VAL A 10 -9.39 -31.24 -20.08
C VAL A 10 -10.71 -30.64 -20.57
N THR A 11 -11.81 -31.22 -20.12
CA THR A 11 -13.19 -30.83 -20.49
C THR A 11 -13.88 -30.02 -19.40
N GLY A 12 -13.42 -30.09 -18.15
CA GLY A 12 -14.04 -29.37 -17.05
C GLY A 12 -13.13 -29.16 -15.84
N ILE A 13 -13.41 -28.10 -15.09
CA ILE A 13 -12.79 -27.83 -13.79
C ILE A 13 -13.86 -27.35 -12.81
N SER A 14 -13.79 -27.83 -11.56
CA SER A 14 -14.74 -27.48 -10.51
C SER A 14 -14.01 -27.23 -9.18
N PRO A 15 -14.16 -26.05 -8.55
CA PRO A 15 -14.84 -24.85 -9.08
C PRO A 15 -14.10 -24.23 -10.28
N ASN A 16 -14.79 -23.45 -11.12
CA ASN A 16 -14.23 -22.76 -12.29
C ASN A 16 -13.53 -21.43 -11.94
N GLU A 17 -13.77 -20.92 -10.73
CA GLU A 17 -13.10 -19.77 -10.14
C GLU A 17 -12.80 -20.00 -8.65
N GLY A 18 -11.81 -19.28 -8.13
CA GLY A 18 -11.47 -19.36 -6.71
C GLY A 18 -10.22 -18.58 -6.35
N ILE A 19 -9.95 -18.48 -5.04
CA ILE A 19 -8.73 -17.86 -4.49
C ILE A 19 -7.53 -18.82 -4.56
N PRO A 20 -6.29 -18.34 -4.40
CA PRO A 20 -5.12 -19.21 -4.26
C PRO A 20 -5.34 -20.29 -3.18
N TRP A 21 -4.82 -21.49 -3.42
CA TRP A 21 -4.93 -22.70 -2.58
C TRP A 21 -6.29 -23.40 -2.55
N THR A 22 -7.26 -22.94 -3.35
CA THR A 22 -8.54 -23.63 -3.53
C THR A 22 -8.32 -25.04 -4.10
N LYS A 23 -9.00 -26.03 -3.52
CA LYS A 23 -9.01 -27.42 -4.02
C LYS A 23 -9.90 -27.49 -5.26
N VAL A 24 -9.31 -27.83 -6.40
CA VAL A 24 -10.01 -27.95 -7.68
C VAL A 24 -9.99 -29.39 -8.17
N THR A 25 -11.09 -29.78 -8.79
CA THR A 25 -11.25 -31.08 -9.47
C THR A 25 -11.24 -30.86 -10.97
N ILE A 26 -10.24 -31.41 -11.64
CA ILE A 26 -10.09 -31.40 -13.09
C ILE A 26 -10.74 -32.67 -13.64
N ARG A 27 -11.62 -32.50 -14.63
CA ARG A 27 -12.29 -33.56 -15.37
C ARG A 27 -11.87 -33.51 -16.83
N GLY A 28 -11.72 -34.68 -17.42
CA GLY A 28 -11.22 -34.78 -18.80
C GLY A 28 -11.18 -36.20 -19.30
N GLU A 29 -10.47 -36.38 -20.40
CA GLU A 29 -10.22 -37.66 -21.05
C GLU A 29 -8.72 -37.88 -21.17
N ASN A 30 -8.29 -39.14 -21.06
CA ASN A 30 -6.88 -39.53 -21.20
C ASN A 30 -5.92 -38.78 -20.25
N LEU A 31 -6.34 -38.48 -19.01
CA LEU A 31 -5.53 -37.80 -17.99
C LEU A 31 -4.44 -38.70 -17.35
N GLY A 32 -3.95 -39.69 -18.10
CA GLY A 32 -2.92 -40.64 -17.70
C GLY A 32 -3.46 -42.01 -17.27
N THR A 33 -2.58 -43.00 -17.22
CA THR A 33 -2.91 -44.39 -16.85
C THR A 33 -2.67 -44.71 -15.38
N GLY A 34 -2.07 -43.79 -14.64
CA GLY A 34 -1.77 -43.93 -13.22
C GLY A 34 -1.06 -42.69 -12.68
N PRO A 35 -0.83 -42.63 -11.36
CA PRO A 35 -0.20 -41.46 -10.72
C PRO A 35 1.24 -41.21 -11.21
N THR A 36 1.97 -42.26 -11.57
CA THR A 36 3.34 -42.17 -12.12
C THR A 36 3.39 -41.70 -13.58
N ASP A 37 2.24 -41.67 -14.26
CA ASP A 37 2.11 -41.23 -15.65
C ASP A 37 1.89 -39.71 -15.74
N LEU A 38 1.45 -39.07 -14.65
CA LEU A 38 1.28 -37.62 -14.57
C LEU A 38 2.63 -36.94 -14.28
N ILE A 39 3.21 -36.30 -15.30
CA ILE A 39 4.54 -35.67 -15.20
C ILE A 39 4.48 -34.15 -15.09
N GLY A 40 3.32 -33.54 -15.36
CA GLY A 40 3.15 -32.10 -15.23
C GLY A 40 1.69 -31.70 -15.13
N LEU A 41 1.40 -30.74 -14.25
CA LEU A 41 0.10 -30.09 -14.18
C LEU A 41 0.33 -28.59 -14.00
N THR A 42 -0.17 -27.79 -14.92
CA THR A 42 -0.04 -26.33 -14.86
C THR A 42 -1.41 -25.68 -14.94
N ILE A 43 -1.73 -24.81 -13.98
CA ILE A 43 -2.98 -24.03 -13.94
C ILE A 43 -2.60 -22.56 -13.89
N CYS A 44 -3.08 -21.76 -14.85
CA CYS A 44 -2.80 -20.32 -14.91
C CYS A 44 -1.30 -19.96 -14.87
N GLY A 45 -0.45 -20.83 -15.44
CA GLY A 45 1.01 -20.68 -15.45
C GLY A 45 1.72 -21.11 -14.17
N HIS A 46 1.03 -21.67 -13.18
CA HIS A 46 1.62 -22.23 -11.96
C HIS A 46 1.68 -23.76 -12.00
N ASN A 47 2.83 -24.34 -11.64
CA ASN A 47 3.01 -25.78 -11.55
C ASN A 47 2.32 -26.34 -10.30
N CYS A 48 1.26 -27.12 -10.50
CA CYS A 48 0.44 -27.72 -9.43
C CYS A 48 0.72 -29.23 -9.27
N LEU A 49 1.81 -29.75 -9.83
CA LEU A 49 2.13 -31.19 -9.77
C LEU A 49 2.33 -31.70 -8.35
N LEU A 50 2.95 -30.90 -7.47
CA LEU A 50 3.21 -31.29 -6.08
C LEU A 50 1.95 -31.56 -5.26
N THR A 51 0.83 -30.92 -5.62
CA THR A 51 -0.46 -31.08 -4.93
C THR A 51 -1.45 -31.91 -5.75
N ALA A 52 -1.02 -32.47 -6.89
CA ALA A 52 -1.86 -33.21 -7.80
C ALA A 52 -2.03 -34.66 -7.34
N GLU A 53 -3.26 -35.04 -7.05
CA GLU A 53 -3.71 -36.39 -6.78
C GLU A 53 -4.43 -36.92 -8.02
N TRP A 54 -3.80 -37.88 -8.70
CA TRP A 54 -4.44 -38.61 -9.79
C TRP A 54 -5.44 -39.60 -9.20
N MET A 55 -6.71 -39.50 -9.62
CA MET A 55 -7.78 -40.40 -9.14
C MET A 55 -8.15 -41.44 -10.20
N SER A 56 -8.21 -41.02 -11.47
CA SER A 56 -8.55 -41.90 -12.60
C SER A 56 -8.14 -41.24 -13.92
N ALA A 57 -8.24 -41.99 -15.03
CA ALA A 57 -7.96 -41.49 -16.37
C ALA A 57 -8.85 -40.31 -16.81
N SER A 58 -9.90 -39.98 -16.05
CA SER A 58 -10.80 -38.84 -16.30
C SER A 58 -10.88 -37.82 -15.17
N LYS A 59 -10.11 -38.01 -14.08
CA LYS A 59 -10.19 -37.15 -12.89
C LYS A 59 -8.86 -36.97 -12.19
N ILE A 60 -8.48 -35.71 -12.00
CA ILE A 60 -7.33 -35.29 -11.18
C ILE A 60 -7.83 -34.25 -10.18
N VAL A 61 -7.36 -34.32 -8.94
CA VAL A 61 -7.66 -33.33 -7.90
C VAL A 61 -6.36 -32.62 -7.56
N CYS A 62 -6.36 -31.30 -7.46
CA CYS A 62 -5.17 -30.56 -7.06
C CYS A 62 -5.54 -29.27 -6.33
N ARG A 63 -4.56 -28.56 -5.78
CA ARG A 63 -4.74 -27.22 -5.24
C ARG A 63 -4.09 -26.21 -6.15
N VAL A 64 -4.83 -25.16 -6.53
CA VAL A 64 -4.31 -24.10 -7.39
C VAL A 64 -3.29 -23.27 -6.62
N GLY A 65 -2.06 -23.16 -7.12
CA GLY A 65 -1.05 -22.31 -6.50
C GLY A 65 -1.26 -20.81 -6.78
N GLN A 66 -0.33 -19.98 -6.33
CA GLN A 66 -0.34 -18.56 -6.67
C GLN A 66 -0.03 -18.38 -8.16
N ALA A 67 -1.05 -18.02 -8.95
CA ALA A 67 -0.90 -17.83 -10.39
C ALA A 67 -0.41 -16.42 -10.71
N LYS A 68 0.34 -16.31 -11.82
CA LYS A 68 0.82 -15.02 -12.37
C LYS A 68 -0.27 -14.30 -13.16
N ASN A 69 -1.24 -15.03 -13.70
CA ASN A 69 -2.28 -14.53 -14.59
C ASN A 69 -3.67 -14.72 -13.97
N ASP A 70 -4.57 -13.76 -14.21
CA ASP A 70 -5.94 -13.75 -13.66
C ASP A 70 -6.84 -14.82 -14.28
N LYS A 71 -6.59 -15.16 -15.55
CA LYS A 71 -7.24 -16.25 -16.29
C LYS A 71 -6.16 -17.04 -17.01
N GLY A 72 -6.25 -18.37 -16.96
CA GLY A 72 -5.31 -19.17 -17.73
C GLY A 72 -5.72 -20.62 -17.93
N ASP A 73 -5.00 -21.23 -18.86
CA ASP A 73 -5.25 -22.57 -19.34
C ASP A 73 -4.79 -23.63 -18.34
N ILE A 74 -5.38 -24.82 -18.48
CA ILE A 74 -5.11 -25.98 -17.63
C ILE A 74 -4.37 -27.00 -18.49
N ILE A 75 -3.06 -27.11 -18.30
CA ILE A 75 -2.22 -27.98 -19.10
C ILE A 75 -1.84 -29.20 -18.27
N VAL A 76 -2.34 -30.36 -18.68
CA VAL A 76 -1.98 -31.66 -18.11
C VAL A 76 -0.96 -32.32 -19.02
N THR A 77 0.20 -32.68 -18.50
CA THR A 77 1.25 -33.38 -19.25
C THR A 77 1.42 -34.78 -18.69
N THR A 78 1.25 -35.78 -19.54
CA THR A 78 1.43 -37.20 -19.19
C THR A 78 2.62 -37.80 -19.93
N LYS A 79 3.23 -38.85 -19.37
CA LYS A 79 4.31 -39.59 -20.01
C LYS A 79 3.79 -40.40 -21.20
N SER A 80 2.57 -40.91 -21.13
CA SER A 80 1.94 -41.74 -22.16
C SER A 80 1.27 -40.96 -23.30
N GLY A 81 0.64 -39.82 -23.01
CA GLY A 81 -0.12 -39.01 -23.98
C GLY A 81 0.51 -37.65 -24.30
N GLY A 82 1.63 -37.29 -23.67
CA GLY A 82 2.30 -36.01 -23.91
C GLY A 82 1.56 -34.82 -23.32
N LYS A 83 1.73 -33.64 -23.95
CA LYS A 83 1.12 -32.38 -23.49
C LYS A 83 -0.34 -32.30 -23.92
N GLY A 84 -1.22 -32.17 -22.93
CA GLY A 84 -2.66 -32.04 -23.12
C GLY A 84 -3.13 -30.63 -23.42
N THR A 85 -4.39 -30.53 -23.83
CA THR A 85 -5.09 -29.28 -24.13
C THR A 85 -6.28 -29.11 -23.20
N SER A 86 -6.67 -27.85 -22.94
CA SER A 86 -7.88 -27.53 -22.19
C SER A 86 -8.88 -26.76 -23.03
N THR A 87 -10.15 -27.14 -22.90
CA THR A 87 -11.29 -26.37 -23.44
C THR A 87 -11.83 -25.35 -22.43
N VAL A 88 -11.40 -25.48 -21.18
CA VAL A 88 -11.83 -24.66 -20.05
C VAL A 88 -10.64 -23.94 -19.43
N SER A 89 -10.90 -22.75 -18.90
CA SER A 89 -9.92 -21.93 -18.19
C SER A 89 -10.33 -21.74 -16.74
N PHE A 90 -9.37 -21.69 -15.83
CA PHE A 90 -9.62 -21.30 -14.44
C PHE A 90 -9.44 -19.79 -14.27
N LYS A 91 -10.31 -19.16 -13.48
CA LYS A 91 -10.19 -17.75 -13.11
C LYS A 91 -9.72 -17.64 -11.66
N LEU A 92 -8.52 -17.12 -11.47
CA LEU A 92 -7.98 -16.88 -10.13
C LEU A 92 -8.52 -15.54 -9.63
N LEU A 93 -9.32 -15.59 -8.56
CA LEU A 93 -9.76 -14.39 -7.86
C LEU A 93 -8.59 -13.88 -7.03
N LYS A 94 -8.09 -12.69 -7.37
CA LYS A 94 -7.16 -11.98 -6.49
C LYS A 94 -7.90 -11.74 -5.16
N PRO A 95 -7.34 -12.13 -4.01
CA PRO A 95 -7.91 -11.71 -2.74
C PRO A 95 -7.91 -10.18 -2.77
N GLU A 96 -9.10 -9.60 -2.76
CA GLU A 96 -9.26 -8.17 -2.58
C GLU A 96 -8.55 -7.82 -1.27
N LYS A 97 -7.65 -6.84 -1.29
CA LYS A 97 -7.06 -6.34 -0.06
C LYS A 97 -8.19 -5.63 0.68
N ILE A 98 -8.90 -6.39 1.51
CA ILE A 98 -9.96 -5.89 2.37
C ILE A 98 -9.37 -4.72 3.14
N GLY A 99 -9.91 -3.52 2.91
CA GLY A 99 -9.51 -2.35 3.69
C GLY A 99 -9.89 -2.59 5.15
N ILE A 100 -9.15 -1.98 6.08
CA ILE A 100 -9.46 -2.08 7.54
C ILE A 100 -10.89 -1.58 7.83
N LEU A 101 -11.48 -0.81 6.92
CA LEU A 101 -12.81 -0.21 6.98
C LEU A 101 -13.86 -0.94 6.12
N ASP A 102 -13.50 -1.98 5.37
CA ASP A 102 -14.46 -2.73 4.55
C ASP A 102 -15.30 -3.67 5.41
N GLN A 103 -16.62 -3.60 5.24
CA GLN A 103 -17.56 -4.45 5.96
C GLN A 103 -17.53 -5.88 5.39
N SER A 104 -17.15 -6.83 6.24
CA SER A 104 -17.24 -8.26 5.95
C SER A 104 -18.69 -8.75 6.08
N ALA A 105 -19.25 -9.32 5.00
CA ALA A 105 -20.50 -10.08 5.05
C ALA A 105 -20.31 -11.52 5.58
N VAL A 106 -19.06 -11.94 5.78
CA VAL A 106 -18.74 -13.22 6.41
C VAL A 106 -18.67 -12.96 7.91
N TRP A 107 -19.78 -13.23 8.59
CA TRP A 107 -19.73 -13.52 10.01
C TRP A 107 -19.02 -14.86 10.16
N VAL A 108 -17.74 -14.82 10.53
CA VAL A 108 -17.10 -16.00 11.09
C VAL A 108 -17.78 -16.17 12.43
N ASP A 109 -18.63 -17.18 12.56
CA ASP A 109 -19.13 -17.60 13.85
C ASP A 109 -17.90 -18.00 14.68
N GLU A 110 -17.41 -17.09 15.53
CA GLU A 110 -16.19 -17.27 16.34
C GLU A 110 -16.27 -18.54 17.20
N MET A 111 -17.47 -19.11 17.32
CA MET A 111 -17.77 -20.42 17.89
C MET A 111 -17.02 -21.59 17.23
N ASN A 112 -16.71 -21.52 15.92
CA ASN A 112 -16.11 -22.63 15.16
C ASN A 112 -14.57 -22.66 15.18
N TYR A 113 -13.89 -21.62 15.70
CA TYR A 113 -12.43 -21.65 15.81
C TYR A 113 -11.93 -22.70 16.83
N TYR A 114 -12.82 -23.18 17.70
CA TYR A 114 -12.52 -24.12 18.78
C TYR A 114 -13.05 -25.54 18.58
N ASP A 115 -13.91 -25.79 17.58
CA ASP A 115 -14.59 -27.09 17.41
C ASP A 115 -13.77 -28.13 16.59
N MET A 116 -12.70 -27.70 15.94
CA MET A 116 -11.81 -28.58 15.16
C MET A 116 -10.68 -29.24 15.98
N ARG A 117 -10.71 -29.14 17.32
CA ARG A 117 -9.71 -29.72 18.23
C ARG A 117 -10.21 -30.93 19.02
N THR A 118 -11.23 -31.62 18.53
CA THR A 118 -11.65 -32.94 19.04
C THR A 118 -10.68 -34.07 18.71
N ASP A 119 -9.51 -33.76 18.13
CA ASP A 119 -8.43 -34.73 17.96
C ASP A 119 -7.88 -35.13 19.34
N ARG A 120 -8.17 -36.39 19.70
CA ARG A 120 -8.07 -37.02 21.04
C ARG A 120 -6.72 -36.91 21.76
N ASN A 121 -5.69 -36.32 21.16
CA ASN A 121 -4.31 -36.37 21.65
C ASN A 121 -3.66 -35.02 22.00
N LYS A 122 -4.39 -33.90 22.03
CA LYS A 122 -3.88 -32.65 22.65
C LYS A 122 -4.78 -32.20 23.79
N GLY A 123 -4.18 -32.12 24.98
CA GLY A 123 -4.82 -31.65 26.19
C GLY A 123 -5.54 -30.32 25.97
N ILE A 124 -6.74 -30.24 26.54
CA ILE A 124 -7.62 -29.07 26.49
C ILE A 124 -6.87 -27.87 27.09
N PRO A 125 -6.87 -26.70 26.45
CA PRO A 125 -6.25 -25.52 27.03
C PRO A 125 -6.93 -25.17 28.36
N PRO A 126 -6.18 -24.78 29.41
CA PRO A 126 -6.69 -24.59 30.77
C PRO A 126 -7.65 -23.40 30.93
N LEU A 127 -7.74 -22.53 29.91
CA LEU A 127 -8.71 -21.44 29.82
C LEU A 127 -9.99 -21.82 29.07
N SER A 128 -10.09 -23.06 28.57
CA SER A 128 -11.36 -23.61 28.13
C SER A 128 -12.18 -23.96 29.37
N LEU A 129 -12.73 -22.93 30.02
CA LEU A 129 -13.93 -23.04 30.85
C LEU A 129 -15.14 -23.37 29.96
N ARG A 130 -15.00 -24.25 28.96
CA ARG A 130 -16.14 -24.85 28.29
C ARG A 130 -16.82 -25.72 29.35
N PRO A 131 -18.09 -25.46 29.67
CA PRO A 131 -18.87 -26.41 30.44
C PRO A 131 -18.85 -27.71 29.64
N ALA A 132 -18.19 -28.73 30.19
CA ALA A 132 -18.33 -30.08 29.69
C ALA A 132 -19.83 -30.35 29.56
N ASN A 133 -20.28 -30.78 28.38
CA ASN A 133 -21.65 -31.18 28.12
C ASN A 133 -22.20 -31.93 29.37
N PRO A 134 -23.00 -31.27 30.21
CA PRO A 134 -23.26 -31.76 31.56
C PRO A 134 -24.17 -32.98 31.53
N LEU A 135 -24.89 -33.14 30.43
CA LEU A 135 -25.79 -34.24 30.14
C LEU A 135 -25.04 -35.44 29.53
N GLY A 136 -23.87 -35.22 28.91
CA GLY A 136 -23.05 -36.27 28.30
C GLY A 136 -23.73 -36.95 27.11
N ILE A 137 -24.72 -36.29 26.52
CA ILE A 137 -25.52 -36.75 25.38
C ILE A 137 -25.19 -35.89 24.18
N GLU A 138 -25.06 -36.48 23.00
CA GLU A 138 -24.75 -35.77 21.77
C GLU A 138 -25.68 -34.55 21.58
N ILE A 139 -25.07 -33.38 21.35
CA ILE A 139 -25.78 -32.11 21.21
C ILE A 139 -26.20 -32.00 19.76
N GLU A 140 -27.50 -32.14 19.51
CA GLU A 140 -28.11 -31.84 18.22
C GLU A 140 -28.75 -30.45 18.31
N LYS A 141 -27.99 -29.44 17.84
CA LYS A 141 -28.46 -28.04 17.83
C LYS A 141 -29.74 -27.94 17.00
N SER A 142 -30.80 -27.45 17.62
CA SER A 142 -32.05 -27.14 16.91
C SER A 142 -31.83 -25.96 15.95
N LYS A 143 -32.52 -25.96 14.80
CA LYS A 143 -32.54 -24.83 13.86
C LYS A 143 -33.61 -23.79 14.22
N LEU A 144 -33.96 -23.66 15.50
CA LEU A 144 -34.97 -22.69 15.92
C LEU A 144 -34.39 -21.27 15.89
N PRO A 145 -35.10 -20.29 15.31
CA PRO A 145 -34.64 -18.92 15.26
C PRO A 145 -34.58 -18.34 16.69
N GLN A 146 -33.41 -17.84 17.07
CA GLN A 146 -33.12 -17.28 18.41
C GLN A 146 -34.13 -16.22 18.87
N LYS A 147 -34.70 -15.46 17.93
CA LYS A 147 -35.73 -14.43 18.18
C LYS A 147 -37.03 -14.98 18.80
N ASP A 148 -37.43 -16.19 18.45
CA ASP A 148 -38.66 -16.79 18.98
C ASP A 148 -38.45 -17.28 20.43
N LEU A 149 -37.23 -17.73 20.75
CA LEU A 149 -36.84 -18.13 22.10
C LEU A 149 -36.68 -16.91 23.02
N GLU A 150 -36.13 -15.82 22.52
CA GLU A 150 -36.04 -14.54 23.24
C GLU A 150 -37.42 -13.94 23.55
N ALA A 151 -38.41 -14.15 22.67
CA ALA A 151 -39.80 -13.73 22.89
C ALA A 151 -40.57 -14.62 23.90
N LEU A 152 -40.20 -15.89 24.02
CA LEU A 152 -40.80 -16.83 24.99
C LEU A 152 -40.14 -16.72 26.38
N PHE A 153 -38.84 -16.43 26.43
CA PHE A 153 -38.04 -16.36 27.65
C PHE A 153 -37.35 -14.99 27.77
N HIS A 154 -38.13 -13.95 28.04
CA HIS A 154 -37.64 -12.58 28.20
C HIS A 154 -36.50 -12.50 29.24
N GLY A 155 -35.30 -12.10 28.79
CA GLY A 155 -34.14 -11.83 29.66
C GLY A 155 -33.43 -13.06 30.22
N MET A 156 -33.82 -14.27 29.83
CA MET A 156 -33.13 -15.51 30.21
C MET A 156 -31.98 -15.80 29.23
N SER A 157 -31.15 -16.80 29.54
CA SER A 157 -30.09 -17.26 28.63
C SER A 157 -29.96 -18.79 28.70
N ALA A 158 -29.53 -19.40 27.59
CA ALA A 158 -29.10 -20.80 27.56
C ALA A 158 -27.66 -21.00 28.06
N ASP A 159 -26.90 -19.92 28.29
CA ASP A 159 -25.52 -20.01 28.71
C ASP A 159 -25.38 -20.26 30.23
N PHE A 160 -24.54 -21.23 30.58
CA PHE A 160 -24.27 -21.63 31.96
C PHE A 160 -23.51 -20.58 32.77
N THR A 161 -22.85 -19.63 32.10
CA THR A 161 -22.11 -18.55 32.77
C THR A 161 -22.98 -17.34 33.10
N SER A 162 -24.20 -17.30 32.56
CA SER A 162 -25.16 -16.23 32.80
C SER A 162 -25.90 -16.43 34.12
N GLU A 163 -26.11 -15.34 34.86
CA GLU A 163 -26.94 -15.34 36.07
C GLU A 163 -28.42 -15.66 35.77
N ASN A 164 -28.88 -15.40 34.54
CA ASN A 164 -30.26 -15.61 34.11
C ASN A 164 -30.46 -16.95 33.36
N PHE A 165 -29.70 -17.97 33.73
CA PHE A 165 -29.74 -19.28 33.08
C PHE A 165 -31.13 -19.95 33.15
N SER A 166 -31.66 -20.39 32.01
CA SER A 166 -32.87 -21.22 31.90
C SER A 166 -32.56 -22.62 31.39
N ALA A 167 -32.80 -23.63 32.25
CA ALA A 167 -32.65 -25.03 31.87
C ALA A 167 -33.60 -25.46 30.74
N ALA A 168 -34.80 -24.85 30.68
CA ALA A 168 -35.78 -25.14 29.64
C ALA A 168 -35.31 -24.64 28.27
N TRP A 169 -34.78 -23.41 28.22
CA TRP A 169 -34.17 -22.86 27.01
C TRP A 169 -32.99 -23.72 26.56
N TYR A 170 -32.06 -24.04 27.47
CA TYR A 170 -30.90 -24.88 27.16
C TYR A 170 -31.29 -26.23 26.52
N LEU A 171 -32.32 -26.90 27.04
CA LEU A 171 -32.80 -28.16 26.49
C LEU A 171 -33.47 -28.00 25.11
N ILE A 172 -34.22 -26.92 24.90
CA ILE A 172 -34.85 -26.65 23.60
C ILE A 172 -33.78 -26.34 22.55
N GLU A 173 -32.76 -25.56 22.89
CA GLU A 173 -31.73 -25.14 21.94
C GLU A 173 -30.78 -26.27 21.57
N ASN A 174 -30.33 -27.06 22.56
CA ASN A 174 -29.27 -28.06 22.40
C ASN A 174 -29.75 -29.52 22.35
N HIS A 175 -30.98 -29.81 22.80
CA HIS A 175 -31.50 -31.18 22.98
C HIS A 175 -32.95 -31.35 22.48
N SER A 176 -33.37 -30.56 21.49
CA SER A 176 -34.75 -30.61 20.94
C SER A 176 -35.19 -31.99 20.42
N THR A 177 -34.24 -32.79 19.94
CA THR A 177 -34.45 -34.12 19.35
C THR A 177 -34.14 -35.28 20.31
N THR A 178 -33.70 -34.98 21.54
CA THR A 178 -33.25 -35.99 22.49
C THR A 178 -34.42 -36.78 23.07
N SER A 179 -34.31 -38.11 23.11
CA SER A 179 -35.38 -38.97 23.62
C SER A 179 -35.49 -38.92 25.15
N PHE A 180 -36.67 -39.28 25.69
CA PHE A 180 -36.88 -39.32 27.14
C PHE A 180 -35.95 -40.30 27.87
N GLU A 181 -35.59 -41.42 27.23
CA GLU A 181 -34.64 -42.38 27.80
C GLU A 181 -33.23 -41.80 27.89
N GLN A 182 -32.80 -41.06 26.85
CA GLN A 182 -31.55 -40.33 26.87
C GLN A 182 -31.56 -39.27 27.97
N LEU A 183 -32.64 -38.49 28.13
CA LEU A 183 -32.77 -37.50 29.20
C LEU A 183 -32.69 -38.14 30.60
N LYS A 184 -33.22 -39.36 30.80
CA LYS A 184 -33.05 -40.10 32.06
C LYS A 184 -31.59 -40.47 32.32
N MET A 185 -30.86 -40.90 31.30
CA MET A 185 -29.41 -41.14 31.41
C MET A 185 -28.64 -39.84 31.67
N ALA A 186 -29.11 -38.71 31.13
CA ALA A 186 -28.56 -37.38 31.40
C ALA A 186 -28.60 -37.05 32.89
N VAL A 187 -29.75 -37.31 33.53
CA VAL A 187 -29.96 -37.01 34.95
C VAL A 187 -29.03 -37.86 35.83
N THR A 188 -28.81 -39.14 35.50
CA THR A 188 -27.90 -40.00 36.27
C THR A 188 -26.45 -39.55 36.10
N ASN A 189 -26.05 -39.15 34.89
CA ASN A 189 -24.74 -38.55 34.62
C ASN A 189 -24.55 -37.23 35.38
N LEU A 190 -25.54 -36.35 35.37
CA LEU A 190 -25.47 -35.05 36.03
C LEU A 190 -25.36 -35.20 37.55
N LYS A 191 -26.12 -36.12 38.16
CA LYS A 191 -25.95 -36.47 39.58
C LYS A 191 -24.56 -37.02 39.90
N ARG A 192 -24.02 -37.87 39.02
CA ARG A 192 -22.66 -38.40 39.17
C ARG A 192 -21.60 -37.29 39.06
N GLN A 193 -21.78 -36.33 38.15
CA GLN A 193 -20.87 -35.19 37.99
C GLN A 193 -20.97 -34.20 39.16
N ALA A 194 -22.16 -33.94 39.67
CA ALA A 194 -22.36 -33.09 40.85
C ALA A 194 -21.61 -33.65 42.07
N ASN A 195 -21.65 -34.97 42.26
CA ASN A 195 -20.93 -35.63 43.36
C ASN A 195 -19.40 -35.70 43.13
N LYS A 196 -18.92 -35.66 41.88
CA LYS A 196 -17.47 -35.65 41.56
C LYS A 196 -16.79 -34.29 41.79
N LYS A 197 -17.54 -33.19 41.89
CA LYS A 197 -16.97 -31.84 42.07
C LYS A 197 -16.19 -31.67 43.38
N SER A 198 -16.37 -32.51 44.40
CA SER A 198 -15.55 -32.46 45.62
C SER A 198 -14.10 -32.93 45.41
N GLU A 199 -13.81 -33.74 44.39
CA GLU A 199 -12.46 -34.26 44.10
C GLU A 199 -11.78 -33.57 42.89
N GLY A 200 -12.56 -32.99 41.99
CA GLY A 200 -12.07 -32.46 40.71
C GLY A 200 -11.32 -31.12 40.77
N SER A 201 -11.51 -30.31 41.81
CA SER A 201 -10.95 -28.95 41.89
C SER A 201 -9.41 -28.92 41.82
N LEU A 202 -8.74 -29.98 42.29
CA LEU A 202 -7.28 -30.08 42.27
C LEU A 202 -6.71 -30.42 40.88
N ALA A 203 -7.46 -31.15 40.05
CA ALA A 203 -7.01 -31.58 38.72
C ALA A 203 -7.04 -30.44 37.69
N TYR A 204 -8.02 -29.54 37.79
CA TYR A 204 -8.11 -28.34 36.94
C TYR A 204 -6.95 -27.36 37.19
N VAL A 205 -6.56 -27.20 38.45
CA VAL A 205 -5.43 -26.34 38.84
C VAL A 205 -4.10 -26.92 38.34
N LYS A 206 -3.93 -28.26 38.38
CA LYS A 206 -2.70 -28.94 37.96
C LYS A 206 -2.41 -28.86 36.45
N GLY A 207 -3.44 -28.82 35.61
CA GLY A 207 -3.29 -28.67 34.16
C GLY A 207 -2.94 -27.24 33.71
N GLY A 208 -3.39 -26.23 34.46
CA GLY A 208 -3.16 -24.81 34.14
C GLY A 208 -1.87 -24.21 34.72
N LEU A 209 -1.28 -24.87 35.72
CA LEU A 209 -0.04 -24.41 36.36
C LEU A 209 1.13 -24.32 35.37
N SER A 210 1.29 -25.29 34.45
CA SER A 210 2.37 -25.26 33.44
C SER A 210 2.28 -24.02 32.56
N THR A 211 1.09 -23.70 32.06
CA THR A 211 0.88 -22.51 31.21
C THR A 211 1.04 -21.21 31.98
N PHE A 212 0.71 -21.20 33.29
CA PHE A 212 0.94 -20.04 34.14
C PHE A 212 2.44 -19.80 34.35
N PHE A 213 3.21 -20.85 34.63
CA PHE A 213 4.66 -20.75 34.75
C PHE A 213 5.32 -20.38 33.42
N GLU A 214 4.88 -20.94 32.30
CA GLU A 214 5.36 -20.54 30.96
C GLU A 214 5.07 -19.06 30.66
N ALA A 215 3.88 -18.57 31.01
CA ALA A 215 3.53 -17.16 30.84
C ALA A 215 4.35 -16.26 31.77
N GLN A 216 4.57 -16.68 33.03
CA GLN A 216 5.38 -15.95 34.00
C GLN A 216 6.86 -15.91 33.60
N ASP A 217 7.40 -17.03 33.09
CA ASP A 217 8.76 -17.12 32.59
C ASP A 217 8.94 -16.25 31.34
N ALA A 218 7.96 -16.26 30.42
CA ALA A 218 7.95 -15.37 29.27
C ALA A 218 7.90 -13.89 29.69
N LEU A 219 7.06 -13.54 30.67
CA LEU A 219 6.96 -12.17 31.20
C LEU A 219 8.27 -11.75 31.88
N SER A 220 8.87 -12.63 32.66
CA SER A 220 10.14 -12.39 33.35
C SER A 220 11.30 -12.25 32.36
N ALA A 221 11.32 -13.04 31.29
CA ALA A 221 12.29 -12.93 30.20
C ALA A 221 12.15 -11.62 29.43
N ILE A 222 10.91 -11.16 29.18
CA ILE A 222 10.64 -9.86 28.58
C ILE A 222 11.11 -8.74 29.51
N HIS A 223 10.78 -8.82 30.79
CA HIS A 223 11.18 -7.82 31.77
C HIS A 223 12.71 -7.75 31.90
N GLN A 224 13.40 -8.89 31.98
CA GLN A 224 14.86 -8.94 32.03
C GLN A 224 15.50 -8.38 30.75
N LYS A 225 14.96 -8.67 29.56
CA LYS A 225 15.42 -8.05 28.31
C LYS A 225 15.14 -6.55 28.28
N LEU A 226 14.00 -6.12 28.79
CA LEU A 226 13.65 -4.71 28.86
C LEU A 226 14.59 -3.96 29.80
N GLU A 227 14.92 -4.50 30.97
CA GLU A 227 15.90 -3.92 31.91
C GLU A 227 17.33 -3.95 31.35
N ALA A 228 17.72 -5.05 30.68
CA ALA A 228 19.04 -5.16 30.03
C ALA A 228 19.21 -4.21 28.86
N ASP A 229 18.16 -4.01 28.06
CA ASP A 229 18.14 -3.08 26.93
C ASP A 229 17.76 -1.64 27.34
N GLY A 230 17.17 -1.43 28.52
CA GLY A 230 16.67 -0.13 28.94
C GLY A 230 16.36 -0.04 30.43
N THR A 231 17.26 0.61 31.18
CA THR A 231 17.02 1.92 31.83
C THR A 231 18.25 2.40 32.59
N GLU A 232 19.21 1.52 32.93
CA GLU A 232 20.39 1.93 33.70
C GLU A 232 21.62 2.33 32.85
N LYS A 233 21.75 1.84 31.61
CA LYS A 233 22.97 2.07 30.78
C LYS A 233 22.85 3.18 29.74
N VAL A 234 21.64 3.67 29.48
CA VAL A 234 21.39 4.80 28.58
C VAL A 234 20.61 5.82 29.40
N GLU A 235 21.29 6.86 29.91
CA GLU A 235 20.60 8.02 30.47
C GLU A 235 19.66 8.59 29.39
N GLY A 236 18.36 8.27 29.46
CA GLY A 236 17.33 8.80 28.58
C GLY A 236 16.33 7.81 27.99
N SER A 237 15.35 8.36 27.27
CA SER A 237 14.36 7.57 26.52
C SER A 237 15.04 6.72 25.46
N MET A 238 14.59 5.48 25.25
CA MET A 238 15.05 4.57 24.18
C MET A 238 15.03 5.22 22.79
N THR A 239 14.19 6.24 22.59
CA THR A 239 14.06 6.99 21.34
C THR A 239 15.08 8.11 21.17
N GLN A 240 15.80 8.52 22.21
CA GLN A 240 16.68 9.69 22.18
C GLN A 240 17.89 9.49 21.26
N ARG A 241 18.39 8.26 21.13
CA ARG A 241 19.43 7.93 20.13
C ARG A 241 18.93 8.12 18.70
N LEU A 242 17.70 7.70 18.42
CA LEU A 242 17.06 7.89 17.12
C LEU A 242 16.83 9.37 16.83
N GLU A 243 16.33 10.11 17.82
CA GLU A 243 16.12 11.56 17.75
C GLU A 243 17.44 12.29 17.46
N ASN A 244 18.53 11.93 18.13
CA ASN A 244 19.84 12.51 17.87
C ASN A 244 20.34 12.23 16.44
N VAL A 245 20.13 11.02 15.92
CA VAL A 245 20.50 10.67 14.53
C VAL A 245 19.64 11.43 13.54
N LEU A 246 18.34 11.55 13.79
CA LEU A 246 17.40 12.27 12.93
C LEU A 246 17.71 13.76 12.88
N ASN A 247 17.96 14.38 14.04
CA ASN A 247 18.32 15.80 14.12
C ASN A 247 19.66 16.08 13.42
N ARG A 248 20.65 15.18 13.55
CA ARG A 248 21.92 15.31 12.81
C ARG A 248 21.72 15.20 11.31
N ALA A 249 20.90 14.26 10.85
CA ALA A 249 20.59 14.11 9.43
C ALA A 249 19.86 15.34 8.88
N SER A 250 18.88 15.88 9.61
CA SER A 250 18.15 17.08 9.24
C SER A 250 19.07 18.29 9.12
N ASN A 251 19.89 18.56 10.14
CA ASN A 251 20.83 19.68 10.14
C ASN A 251 21.85 19.59 9.01
N THR A 252 22.31 18.37 8.70
CA THR A 252 23.25 18.14 7.59
C THR A 252 22.57 18.38 6.24
N ALA A 253 21.33 17.92 6.07
CA ALA A 253 20.55 18.17 4.87
C ALA A 253 20.30 19.67 4.66
N ASP A 254 19.90 20.39 5.71
CA ASP A 254 19.66 21.84 5.64
C ASP A 254 20.91 22.61 5.23
N THR A 255 22.08 22.23 5.77
CA THR A 255 23.36 22.84 5.40
C THR A 255 23.68 22.61 3.92
N LEU A 256 23.51 21.36 3.45
CA LEU A 256 23.73 21.01 2.04
C LEU A 256 22.76 21.74 1.11
N PHE A 257 21.48 21.83 1.47
CA PHE A 257 20.48 22.53 0.66
C PHE A 257 20.74 24.03 0.61
N GLN A 258 21.12 24.67 1.71
CA GLN A 258 21.47 26.09 1.72
C GLN A 258 22.67 26.38 0.82
N GLU A 259 23.70 25.53 0.84
CA GLU A 259 24.82 25.68 -0.09
C GLU A 259 24.41 25.53 -1.56
N VAL A 260 23.59 24.53 -1.88
CA VAL A 260 23.15 24.27 -3.26
C VAL A 260 22.23 25.40 -3.75
N LEU A 261 21.29 25.84 -2.93
CA LEU A 261 20.39 26.97 -3.24
C LEU A 261 21.18 28.26 -3.41
N GLY A 262 22.15 28.55 -2.54
CA GLY A 262 23.01 29.73 -2.67
C GLY A 262 23.85 29.71 -3.95
N ARG A 263 24.39 28.55 -4.34
CA ARG A 263 25.11 28.40 -5.63
C ARG A 263 24.17 28.60 -6.82
N LYS A 264 22.95 28.07 -6.76
CA LYS A 264 21.92 28.26 -7.78
C LYS A 264 21.53 29.73 -7.92
N ASP A 265 21.25 30.43 -6.82
CA ASP A 265 20.89 31.85 -6.84
C ASP A 265 22.01 32.72 -7.42
N LYS A 266 23.27 32.42 -7.09
CA LYS A 266 24.42 33.11 -7.67
C LYS A 266 24.53 32.88 -9.18
N ALA A 267 24.31 31.64 -9.64
CA ALA A 267 24.30 31.32 -11.06
C ALA A 267 23.14 32.01 -11.80
N ASP A 268 21.94 32.01 -11.21
CA ASP A 268 20.75 32.64 -11.77
C ASP A 268 20.87 34.16 -11.80
N SER A 269 21.47 34.78 -10.77
CA SER A 269 21.80 36.20 -10.77
C SER A 269 22.80 36.56 -11.86
N THR A 270 23.85 35.75 -12.04
CA THR A 270 24.84 35.94 -13.12
C THR A 270 24.17 35.81 -14.49
N ARG A 271 23.29 34.82 -14.67
CA ARG A 271 22.54 34.60 -15.90
C ARG A 271 21.57 35.75 -16.17
N ASN A 272 20.90 36.26 -15.14
CA ASN A 272 20.02 37.42 -15.25
C ASN A 272 20.81 38.68 -15.65
N ALA A 273 21.93 38.96 -14.99
CA ALA A 273 22.82 40.07 -15.36
C ALA A 273 23.32 39.95 -16.80
N LEU A 274 23.74 38.76 -17.24
CA LEU A 274 24.16 38.51 -18.61
C LEU A 274 23.01 38.76 -19.60
N ASN A 275 21.80 38.30 -19.30
CA ASN A 275 20.63 38.52 -20.15
C ASN A 275 20.30 40.01 -20.26
N VAL A 276 20.38 40.77 -19.16
CA VAL A 276 20.23 42.24 -19.17
C VAL A 276 21.32 42.89 -20.04
N LEU A 277 22.59 42.50 -19.88
CA LEU A 277 23.70 43.02 -20.70
C LEU A 277 23.54 42.69 -22.19
N GLN A 278 23.04 41.51 -22.52
CA GLN A 278 22.79 41.10 -23.91
C GLN A 278 21.60 41.86 -24.53
N ARG A 279 20.47 41.96 -23.82
CA ARG A 279 19.28 42.69 -24.28
C ARG A 279 19.55 44.18 -24.45
N PHE A 280 20.31 44.78 -23.55
CA PHE A 280 20.63 46.21 -23.57
C PHE A 280 22.07 46.51 -24.03
N LYS A 281 22.68 45.59 -24.79
CA LYS A 281 24.04 45.72 -25.33
C LYS A 281 24.24 47.03 -26.10
N PHE A 282 23.21 47.50 -26.81
CA PHE A 282 23.23 48.79 -27.52
C PHE A 282 23.44 49.96 -26.55
N LEU A 283 22.70 50.01 -25.44
CA LEU A 283 22.78 51.11 -24.47
C LEU A 283 24.14 51.13 -23.75
N PHE A 284 24.66 49.97 -23.35
CA PHE A 284 25.95 49.88 -22.67
C PHE A 284 27.14 50.19 -23.60
N ASN A 285 27.03 49.87 -24.89
CA ASN A 285 28.06 50.19 -25.88
C ASN A 285 27.93 51.59 -26.48
N LEU A 286 26.81 52.27 -26.23
CA LEU A 286 26.53 53.61 -26.76
C LEU A 286 27.67 54.62 -26.47
N PRO A 287 28.22 54.72 -25.24
CA PRO A 287 29.31 55.67 -24.97
C PRO A 287 30.63 55.32 -25.68
N LEU A 288 30.86 54.05 -26.01
CA LEU A 288 32.05 53.59 -26.74
C LEU A 288 31.89 53.82 -28.25
N ASN A 289 30.71 53.54 -28.78
CA ASN A 289 30.39 53.76 -30.19
C ASN A 289 30.38 55.25 -30.52
N ILE A 290 29.84 56.10 -29.65
CA ILE A 290 29.89 57.56 -29.81
C ILE A 290 31.34 58.05 -29.88
N LYS A 291 32.20 57.62 -28.95
CA LYS A 291 33.63 57.96 -28.99
C LYS A 291 34.32 57.53 -30.29
N ARG A 292 34.05 56.30 -30.75
CA ARG A 292 34.64 55.76 -31.97
C ARG A 292 34.16 56.50 -33.23
N ASN A 293 32.89 56.87 -33.29
CA ASN A 293 32.30 57.56 -34.44
C ASN A 293 32.73 59.03 -34.48
N ILE A 294 32.90 59.68 -33.33
CA ILE A 294 33.50 61.03 -33.23
C ILE A 294 34.93 61.03 -33.80
N GLN A 295 35.75 60.03 -33.47
CA GLN A 295 37.12 59.92 -34.01
C GLN A 295 37.17 59.73 -35.54
N LYS A 296 36.11 59.14 -36.12
CA LYS A 296 35.97 58.94 -37.56
C LYS A 296 35.39 60.15 -38.30
N GLY A 297 34.82 61.12 -37.59
CA GLY A 297 34.15 62.29 -38.16
C GLY A 297 32.69 62.05 -38.57
N ASP A 298 32.11 60.90 -38.25
CA ASP A 298 30.73 60.53 -38.62
C ASP A 298 29.73 61.04 -37.55
N TYR A 299 29.50 62.35 -37.53
CA TYR A 299 28.65 63.00 -36.51
C TYR A 299 27.15 62.70 -36.67
N ASP A 300 26.67 62.46 -37.88
CA ASP A 300 25.24 62.16 -38.13
C ASP A 300 24.80 60.85 -37.49
N VAL A 301 25.67 59.83 -37.52
CA VAL A 301 25.41 58.52 -36.89
C VAL A 301 25.35 58.66 -35.37
N VAL A 302 26.19 59.53 -34.79
CA VAL A 302 26.20 59.82 -33.35
C VAL A 302 24.88 60.47 -32.91
N ILE A 303 24.36 61.42 -33.69
CA ILE A 303 23.11 62.11 -33.39
C ILE A 303 21.94 61.13 -33.47
N ASN A 304 21.88 60.30 -34.52
CA ASN A 304 20.81 59.31 -34.69
C ASN A 304 20.85 58.22 -33.61
N ASP A 305 22.02 57.66 -33.28
CA ASP A 305 22.17 56.67 -32.21
C ASP A 305 21.77 57.23 -30.84
N TYR A 306 22.09 58.50 -30.57
CA TYR A 306 21.70 59.18 -29.35
C TYR A 306 20.20 59.48 -29.29
N GLU A 307 19.60 59.92 -30.40
CA GLU A 307 18.16 60.18 -30.49
C GLU A 307 17.35 58.88 -30.34
N LYS A 308 17.80 57.80 -30.98
CA LYS A 308 17.24 56.45 -30.84
C LYS A 308 17.33 55.95 -29.40
N ALA A 309 18.48 56.13 -28.73
CA ALA A 309 18.63 55.78 -27.31
C ALA A 309 17.72 56.62 -26.40
N LYS A 310 17.58 57.92 -26.68
CA LYS A 310 16.72 58.83 -25.93
C LYS A 310 15.23 58.52 -26.13
N SER A 311 14.81 58.13 -27.34
CA SER A 311 13.44 57.71 -27.63
C SER A 311 13.07 56.39 -26.93
N LEU A 312 13.98 55.40 -26.97
CA LEU A 312 13.73 54.07 -26.40
C LEU A 312 13.86 54.03 -24.87
N PHE A 313 14.77 54.82 -24.27
CA PHE A 313 15.12 54.72 -22.85
C PHE A 313 14.89 56.02 -22.06
N GLY A 314 14.35 57.07 -22.69
CA GLY A 314 14.15 58.38 -22.06
C GLY A 314 13.10 58.39 -20.93
N LYS A 315 12.22 57.38 -20.87
CA LYS A 315 11.18 57.24 -19.83
C LYS A 315 11.47 56.11 -18.84
N THR A 316 12.66 55.50 -18.86
CA THR A 316 12.92 54.32 -18.04
C THR A 316 13.23 54.67 -16.58
N GLU A 317 12.61 53.95 -15.63
CA GLU A 317 12.77 54.18 -14.18
C GLU A 317 14.06 53.57 -13.58
N VAL A 318 14.72 52.68 -14.32
CA VAL A 318 15.92 51.96 -13.85
C VAL A 318 17.12 52.90 -13.73
N GLN A 319 17.66 53.05 -12.51
CA GLN A 319 18.76 53.95 -12.15
C GLN A 319 20.04 53.72 -12.98
N VAL A 320 20.36 52.46 -13.30
CA VAL A 320 21.55 52.10 -14.11
C VAL A 320 21.46 52.67 -15.53
N PHE A 321 20.27 52.64 -16.13
CA PHE A 321 20.06 53.18 -17.48
C PHE A 321 20.08 54.72 -17.47
N LYS A 322 19.51 55.36 -16.44
CA LYS A 322 19.63 56.81 -16.24
C LYS A 322 21.09 57.25 -16.15
N LYS A 323 21.94 56.51 -15.42
CA LYS A 323 23.37 56.80 -15.29
C LYS A 323 24.15 56.60 -16.60
N CYS A 324 23.80 55.60 -17.40
CA CYS A 324 24.40 55.41 -18.73
C CYS A 324 24.02 56.54 -19.71
N ILE A 325 22.75 56.96 -19.71
CA ILE A 325 22.27 58.05 -20.56
C ILE A 325 22.87 59.39 -20.11
N SER A 326 22.96 59.65 -18.81
CA SER A 326 23.59 60.88 -18.29
C SER A 326 25.07 60.95 -18.62
N LEU A 327 25.81 59.85 -18.48
CA LEU A 327 27.22 59.78 -18.88
C LEU A 327 27.41 60.01 -20.39
N THR A 328 26.49 59.51 -21.20
CA THR A 328 26.48 59.73 -22.66
C THR A 328 26.18 61.19 -22.99
N SER A 329 25.19 61.78 -22.31
CA SER A 329 24.78 63.19 -22.47
C SER A 329 25.92 64.13 -22.08
N MET A 330 26.61 63.87 -20.97
CA MET A 330 27.75 64.66 -20.52
C MET A 330 28.92 64.60 -21.52
N ARG A 331 29.13 63.45 -22.17
CA ARG A 331 30.15 63.29 -23.22
C ARG A 331 29.80 63.99 -24.53
N LEU A 332 28.52 64.12 -24.86
CA LEU A 332 28.07 64.95 -25.99
C LEU A 332 28.25 66.45 -25.70
N VAL A 333 28.10 66.87 -24.44
CA VAL A 333 28.29 68.28 -24.02
C VAL A 333 29.78 68.67 -23.94
N THR A 334 30.68 67.72 -23.73
CA THR A 334 32.14 67.97 -23.71
C THR A 334 32.80 67.97 -25.10
N LEU A 335 32.01 67.80 -26.17
CA LEU A 335 32.48 68.04 -27.54
C LEU A 335 32.66 69.55 -27.76
N PRO A 336 33.76 70.00 -28.40
CA PRO A 336 33.99 71.41 -28.67
C PRO A 336 32.91 71.95 -29.63
N GLY A 337 32.05 72.84 -29.13
CA GLY A 337 31.44 73.99 -29.81
C GLY A 337 30.53 73.79 -31.04
N SER A 338 30.62 72.71 -31.80
CA SER A 338 30.03 72.68 -33.15
C SER A 338 28.69 71.95 -33.26
N VAL A 339 28.20 71.29 -32.20
CA VAL A 339 26.93 70.52 -32.24
C VAL A 339 25.77 71.24 -31.53
N SER A 340 26.06 72.15 -30.60
CA SER A 340 25.05 73.02 -29.98
C SER A 340 24.37 73.95 -31.00
N GLU A 341 25.10 74.36 -32.05
CA GLU A 341 24.57 75.20 -33.14
C GLU A 341 23.77 74.41 -34.19
N LEU A 342 24.01 73.11 -34.37
CA LEU A 342 23.24 72.27 -35.31
C LEU A 342 21.89 71.79 -34.73
N SER A 343 21.80 71.59 -33.41
CA SER A 343 20.51 71.28 -32.76
C SER A 343 19.55 72.48 -32.72
N THR A 344 20.10 73.70 -32.79
CA THR A 344 19.33 74.95 -32.81
C THR A 344 19.01 75.41 -34.24
N SER A 345 19.90 75.17 -35.21
CA SER A 345 19.62 75.49 -36.63
C SER A 345 18.55 74.57 -37.25
N GLY A 346 18.49 73.29 -36.89
CA GLY A 346 17.46 72.34 -37.33
C GLY A 346 16.04 72.61 -36.83
N ARG A 347 15.88 73.45 -35.79
CA ARG A 347 14.57 73.93 -35.33
C ARG A 347 14.06 75.15 -36.11
N SER A 348 14.93 75.87 -36.83
CA SER A 348 14.56 77.10 -37.55
C SER A 348 14.18 76.89 -39.02
N SER A 349 14.63 75.80 -39.65
CA SER A 349 14.42 75.52 -41.08
C SER A 349 13.18 74.66 -41.40
N SER A 350 12.51 74.07 -40.40
CA SER A 350 11.23 73.35 -40.61
C SER A 350 9.96 74.21 -40.45
N CYS A 351 10.07 75.52 -40.17
CA CYS A 351 8.91 76.38 -39.88
C CYS A 351 8.55 77.40 -41.00
N LYS A 352 9.19 77.34 -42.18
CA LYS A 352 8.94 78.31 -43.28
C LYS A 352 8.43 77.73 -44.61
N THR A 353 8.09 76.45 -44.67
CA THR A 353 7.60 75.81 -45.92
C THR A 353 6.26 75.09 -45.75
N ALA A 354 5.32 75.71 -45.04
CA ALA A 354 3.91 75.31 -45.01
C ALA A 354 2.99 76.53 -44.83
N LYS A 355 3.06 77.49 -45.77
CA LYS A 355 2.00 78.50 -45.97
C LYS A 355 2.06 79.02 -47.41
N ARG A 356 1.01 78.69 -48.20
CA ARG A 356 0.79 78.80 -49.67
C ARG A 356 1.12 77.50 -50.42
N ALA A 357 0.48 76.35 -50.15
CA ALA A 357 -0.92 75.92 -50.35
C ALA A 357 -1.27 75.80 -51.85
N THR A 358 -1.60 74.58 -52.30
CA THR A 358 -1.61 74.09 -53.70
C THR A 358 -0.25 73.94 -54.35
#